data_AF-A0AAD7W023-F1
#
_entry.id   AF-A0AAD7W023-F1
#
_cell.length_a   1.000
_cell.length_b   1.000
_cell.length_c   1.000
_cell.angle_alpha   90.00
_cell.angle_beta   90.00
_cell.angle_gamma   90.00
#
_symmetry.space_group_name_H-M   'P 1'
#
loop_
_entity.id
_entity.type
_entity.pdbx_description
1 polymer ?
#
loop_
_entity_poly.entity_id
_entity_poly.type
_entity_poly.pdbx_seq_one_letter_code
_entity_poly.pdbx_strand_id
1 'polypeptide(L)'
;MYDLNVIYSRVIALFSSDRDVDVKDVLAYELAPVPTAMFTEDGMRICKAKSTLKKSLQIEVSRRNAGDADITVIDGSALLWTIHWPADGTVADFIENVKTRLTSYLSESDVYLIFDRYYDYSIKSVTRDVRETGVNKKHHLLLSTKLPAQKVVLSSIENKKQLNLLLCEELTQDRLFHLRSTNKHKLVVTGEDPCPIEIKMEERRTRYDLENQQEEADTIIVQQVLGCAGEAHQISVVSDDTDVFILLLHHYHQAGLDVPLIMESPCKGRAIVDIKSTLAKHSQIVKNLLPAHAISGCDTVVSYYGLGKGSVIKVLKAGNDLSAIGNVDAPFQQVLDQATAFISACYGIKESTDMPEGAHVIARSGTASASTVCEEEARTGVLELPSPCQLVEDPRFQAGYVGDSPDGGDGANGTRSSDPRRCTSCGLRRLLLRNDPLRRAKHRDQ
;
A
#
# COMPACT_ATOMS: atom_id res chain seq x y z
N MET A 1 -2.70 -24.25 -11.76
CA MET A 1 -3.67 -23.90 -10.71
C MET A 1 -3.75 -25.08 -9.78
N TYR A 2 -3.55 -24.86 -8.48
CA TYR A 2 -3.69 -25.92 -7.48
C TYR A 2 -5.15 -25.96 -7.06
N ASP A 3 -5.77 -27.13 -7.06
CA ASP A 3 -7.14 -27.29 -6.59
C ASP A 3 -7.13 -27.40 -5.05
N LEU A 4 -7.42 -26.28 -4.40
CA LEU A 4 -7.47 -26.20 -2.93
C LEU A 4 -8.54 -27.14 -2.35
N ASN A 5 -9.65 -27.35 -3.06
CA ASN A 5 -10.71 -28.25 -2.61
C ASN A 5 -10.19 -29.69 -2.52
N VAL A 6 -9.35 -30.12 -3.46
CA VAL A 6 -8.73 -31.45 -3.43
C VAL A 6 -7.78 -31.60 -2.24
N ILE A 7 -6.99 -30.57 -1.90
CA ILE A 7 -6.06 -30.62 -0.77
C ILE A 7 -6.83 -30.69 0.55
N TYR A 8 -7.79 -29.79 0.77
CA TYR A 8 -8.61 -29.80 1.99
C TYR A 8 -9.47 -31.06 2.11
N SER A 9 -10.03 -31.57 1.00
CA SER A 9 -10.79 -32.83 1.01
C SER A 9 -9.91 -34.03 1.38
N ARG A 10 -8.66 -34.07 0.95
CA ARG A 10 -7.70 -35.11 1.35
C ARG A 10 -7.36 -35.02 2.84
N VAL A 11 -7.19 -33.81 3.35
CA VAL A 11 -6.95 -33.57 4.78
C VAL A 11 -8.15 -34.02 5.62
N ILE A 12 -9.38 -33.68 5.20
CA ILE A 12 -10.63 -34.16 5.84
C ILE A 12 -10.76 -35.69 5.78
N ALA A 13 -10.41 -36.30 4.64
CA ALA A 13 -10.45 -37.76 4.48
C ALA A 13 -9.41 -38.46 5.36
N LEU A 14 -8.22 -37.87 5.53
CA LEU A 14 -7.19 -38.37 6.46
C LEU A 14 -7.69 -38.29 7.90
N PHE A 15 -8.39 -37.22 8.30
CA PHE A 15 -9.03 -37.14 9.62
C PHE A 15 -10.16 -38.13 9.83
N SER A 16 -10.86 -38.50 8.76
CA SER A 16 -11.94 -39.49 8.82
C SER A 16 -11.43 -40.94 8.79
N SER A 17 -10.12 -41.14 8.68
CA SER A 17 -9.48 -42.46 8.70
C SER A 17 -8.95 -42.79 10.09
N ASP A 18 -8.79 -44.07 10.43
CA ASP A 18 -8.20 -44.55 11.70
C ASP A 18 -6.70 -44.20 11.90
N ARG A 19 -6.16 -43.25 11.12
CA ARG A 19 -4.79 -42.78 11.25
C ARG A 19 -4.71 -41.68 12.30
N ASP A 20 -3.75 -41.81 13.21
CA ASP A 20 -3.45 -40.79 14.21
C ASP A 20 -2.71 -39.61 13.55
N VAL A 21 -3.46 -38.70 12.93
CA VAL A 21 -2.95 -37.47 12.30
C VAL A 21 -3.30 -36.29 13.18
N ASP A 22 -2.28 -35.61 13.72
CA ASP A 22 -2.49 -34.38 14.48
C ASP A 22 -2.89 -33.23 13.54
N VAL A 23 -4.15 -32.79 13.65
CA VAL A 23 -4.69 -31.66 12.90
C VAL A 23 -3.87 -30.39 13.14
N LYS A 24 -3.37 -30.20 14.37
CA LYS A 24 -2.61 -29.01 14.73
C LYS A 24 -1.30 -28.95 13.96
N ASP A 25 -0.62 -30.09 13.82
CA ASP A 25 0.61 -30.19 13.04
C ASP A 25 0.36 -29.93 11.55
N VAL A 26 -0.71 -30.48 10.99
CA VAL A 26 -1.09 -30.24 9.58
C VAL A 26 -1.42 -28.76 9.33
N LEU A 27 -2.18 -28.12 10.23
CA LEU A 27 -2.58 -26.71 10.10
C LEU A 27 -1.49 -25.72 10.51
N ALA A 28 -0.36 -26.20 11.05
CA ALA A 28 0.83 -25.36 11.25
C ALA A 28 1.51 -24.99 9.93
N TYR A 29 1.20 -25.71 8.85
CA TYR A 29 1.72 -25.46 7.50
C TYR A 29 0.65 -24.87 6.59
N GLU A 30 1.07 -23.98 5.68
CA GLU A 30 0.17 -23.49 4.62
C GLU A 30 -0.09 -24.63 3.62
N LEU A 31 -1.35 -25.05 3.52
CA LEU A 31 -1.80 -26.11 2.61
C LEU A 31 -2.06 -25.60 1.18
N ALA A 32 -1.65 -24.36 0.90
CA ALA A 32 -1.84 -23.66 -0.34
C ALA A 32 -0.52 -23.04 -0.82
N PRO A 33 -0.38 -22.73 -2.13
CA PRO A 33 0.81 -22.04 -2.65
C PRO A 33 0.98 -20.62 -2.06
N VAL A 34 -0.10 -20.03 -1.57
CA VAL A 34 -0.15 -18.72 -0.93
C VAL A 34 -1.10 -18.76 0.27
N PRO A 35 -0.87 -17.95 1.31
CA PRO A 35 -1.76 -17.87 2.46
C PRO A 35 -3.19 -17.48 2.10
N THR A 36 -4.13 -18.42 2.15
CA THR A 36 -5.54 -18.15 1.76
C THR A 36 -6.22 -17.11 2.65
N ALA A 37 -5.70 -16.88 3.87
CA ALA A 37 -6.12 -15.80 4.73
C ALA A 37 -5.79 -14.40 4.18
N MET A 38 -4.85 -14.27 3.24
CA MET A 38 -4.34 -13.00 2.71
C MET A 38 -4.46 -12.88 1.18
N PHE A 39 -4.75 -13.99 0.48
CA PHE A 39 -4.81 -14.09 -0.96
C PHE A 39 -6.13 -14.71 -1.41
N THR A 40 -6.63 -14.28 -2.57
CA THR A 40 -7.78 -14.88 -3.25
C THR A 40 -7.40 -16.24 -3.84
N GLU A 41 -8.40 -17.03 -4.26
CA GLU A 41 -8.20 -18.33 -4.90
C GLU A 41 -7.33 -18.26 -6.16
N ASP A 42 -7.40 -17.13 -6.88
CA ASP A 42 -6.56 -16.84 -8.05
C ASP A 42 -5.12 -16.42 -7.70
N GLY A 43 -4.76 -16.38 -6.41
CA GLY A 43 -3.44 -15.98 -5.92
C GLY A 43 -3.21 -14.47 -5.87
N MET A 44 -4.26 -13.65 -5.98
CA MET A 44 -4.17 -12.20 -5.87
C MET A 44 -4.27 -11.75 -4.41
N ARG A 45 -3.58 -10.68 -4.03
CA ARG A 45 -3.67 -10.12 -2.68
C ARG A 45 -5.09 -9.63 -2.38
N ILE A 46 -5.60 -9.92 -1.18
CA ILE A 46 -6.89 -9.37 -0.73
C ILE A 46 -6.69 -7.89 -0.39
N CYS A 47 -7.34 -7.01 -1.14
CA CYS A 47 -7.37 -5.57 -0.90
C CYS A 47 -8.80 -5.13 -0.57
N LYS A 48 -9.02 -4.46 0.56
CA LYS A 48 -10.35 -3.96 0.97
C LYS A 48 -10.40 -2.44 1.05
N ALA A 49 -11.59 -1.87 0.90
CA ALA A 49 -11.81 -0.43 0.92
C ALA A 49 -11.45 0.20 2.28
N LYS A 50 -10.43 1.06 2.28
CA LYS A 50 -9.91 1.77 3.45
C LYS A 50 -10.87 2.83 4.00
N SER A 51 -11.64 3.47 3.13
CA SER A 51 -12.48 4.63 3.45
C SER A 51 -13.51 4.37 4.55
N THR A 52 -13.89 3.12 4.78
CA THR A 52 -14.76 2.71 5.89
C THR A 52 -14.17 3.06 7.27
N LEU A 53 -12.84 3.01 7.42
CA LEU A 53 -12.17 3.31 8.69
C LEU A 53 -12.31 4.80 9.03
N LYS A 54 -11.95 5.70 8.10
CA LYS A 54 -12.13 7.15 8.26
C LYS A 54 -13.59 7.50 8.58
N LYS A 55 -14.55 6.99 7.80
CA LYS A 55 -16.00 7.22 8.01
C LYS A 55 -16.50 6.79 9.39
N SER A 56 -15.92 5.74 9.96
CA SER A 56 -16.34 5.20 11.26
C SER A 56 -15.78 5.98 12.46
N LEU A 57 -14.71 6.75 12.24
CA LEU A 57 -13.97 7.45 13.29
C LEU A 57 -14.17 8.97 13.23
N GLN A 58 -14.33 9.53 12.03
CA GLN A 58 -14.33 10.98 11.82
C GLN A 58 -15.40 11.69 12.65
N ILE A 59 -14.99 12.80 13.27
CA ILE A 59 -15.91 13.76 13.84
C ILE A 59 -16.06 14.93 12.88
N GLU A 60 -17.25 15.02 12.31
CA GLU A 60 -17.60 16.07 11.37
C GLU A 60 -18.01 17.36 12.07
N VAL A 61 -17.52 18.47 11.55
CA VAL A 61 -17.90 19.83 11.95
C VAL A 61 -18.40 20.60 10.73
N SER A 62 -19.31 21.55 10.96
CA SER A 62 -19.76 22.44 9.90
C SER A 62 -18.67 23.44 9.56
N ARG A 63 -18.59 23.88 8.30
CA ARG A 63 -17.63 24.91 7.88
C ARG A 63 -17.74 26.21 8.67
N ARG A 64 -18.95 26.57 9.11
CA ARG A 64 -19.16 27.76 9.96
C ARG A 64 -18.49 27.64 11.33
N ASN A 65 -18.38 26.41 11.85
CA ASN A 65 -17.79 26.15 13.16
C ASN A 65 -16.30 25.81 13.06
N ALA A 66 -15.82 25.41 11.89
CA ALA A 66 -14.43 25.07 11.66
C ALA A 66 -13.51 26.29 11.74
N GLY A 67 -14.00 27.51 11.44
CA GLY A 67 -13.17 28.71 11.36
C GLY A 67 -12.30 28.74 10.10
N ASP A 68 -11.60 29.86 9.90
CA ASP A 68 -10.66 30.04 8.80
C ASP A 68 -9.26 29.57 9.22
N ALA A 69 -8.56 28.87 8.34
CA ALA A 69 -7.20 28.38 8.60
C ALA A 69 -6.16 29.40 8.11
N ASP A 70 -5.10 29.65 8.89
CA ASP A 70 -3.99 30.50 8.44
C ASP A 70 -3.03 29.72 7.55
N ILE A 71 -2.99 28.39 7.68
CA ILE A 71 -2.17 27.49 6.87
C ILE A 71 -3.03 26.37 6.29
N THR A 72 -2.92 26.16 4.98
CA THR A 72 -3.56 25.07 4.24
C THR A 72 -2.51 24.15 3.63
N VAL A 73 -2.48 22.89 4.06
CA VAL A 73 -1.62 21.84 3.53
C VAL A 73 -2.43 20.96 2.57
N ILE A 74 -2.00 20.84 1.32
CA ILE A 74 -2.79 20.26 0.23
C ILE A 74 -2.09 19.03 -0.35
N ASP A 75 -2.84 17.92 -0.38
CA ASP A 75 -2.52 16.75 -1.18
C ASP A 75 -2.66 17.09 -2.67
N GLY A 76 -1.53 17.29 -3.34
CA GLY A 76 -1.47 17.68 -4.74
C GLY A 76 -2.10 16.62 -5.64
N SER A 77 -1.81 15.34 -5.40
CA SER A 77 -2.36 14.22 -6.17
C SER A 77 -3.90 14.19 -6.09
N ALA A 78 -4.48 14.40 -4.91
CA ALA A 78 -5.93 14.50 -4.74
C ALA A 78 -6.52 15.77 -5.38
N LEU A 79 -5.83 16.91 -5.26
CA LEU A 79 -6.27 18.18 -5.83
C LEU A 79 -6.45 18.11 -7.36
N LEU A 80 -5.51 17.47 -8.07
CA LEU A 80 -5.53 17.36 -9.54
C LEU A 80 -6.79 16.68 -10.11
N TRP A 81 -7.44 15.82 -9.33
CA TRP A 81 -8.70 15.17 -9.74
C TRP A 81 -9.91 16.11 -9.70
N THR A 82 -9.82 17.22 -8.96
CA THR A 82 -10.94 18.14 -8.72
C THR A 82 -10.91 19.38 -9.61
N ILE A 83 -9.76 19.65 -10.23
CA ILE A 83 -9.56 20.81 -11.10
C ILE A 83 -10.15 20.51 -12.48
N HIS A 84 -10.76 21.54 -13.09
CA HIS A 84 -11.31 21.41 -14.43
C HIS A 84 -10.24 20.95 -15.42
N TRP A 85 -10.51 19.81 -16.07
CA TRP A 85 -9.64 19.22 -17.08
C TRP A 85 -10.03 19.73 -18.47
N PRO A 86 -9.25 20.61 -19.12
CA PRO A 86 -9.63 21.22 -20.40
C PRO A 86 -9.52 20.19 -21.52
N ALA A 87 -10.66 19.61 -21.93
CA ALA A 87 -10.70 18.49 -22.89
C ALA A 87 -10.06 18.81 -24.26
N ASP A 88 -10.19 20.05 -24.72
CA ASP A 88 -9.58 20.54 -25.97
C ASP A 88 -8.38 21.47 -25.75
N GLY A 89 -7.91 21.58 -24.50
CA GLY A 89 -6.76 22.39 -24.14
C GLY A 89 -5.44 21.63 -24.18
N THR A 90 -4.42 22.35 -23.75
CA THR A 90 -3.04 21.91 -23.60
C THR A 90 -2.69 21.66 -22.12
N VAL A 91 -1.49 21.13 -21.87
CA VAL A 91 -0.97 21.00 -20.51
C VAL A 91 -0.83 22.39 -19.85
N ALA A 92 -0.43 23.43 -20.60
CA ALA A 92 -0.38 24.80 -20.10
C ALA A 92 -1.75 25.29 -19.62
N ASP A 93 -2.82 25.06 -20.38
CA ASP A 93 -4.18 25.46 -19.99
C ASP A 93 -4.60 24.79 -18.66
N PHE A 94 -4.21 23.54 -18.45
CA PHE A 94 -4.47 22.85 -17.18
C PHE A 94 -3.64 23.42 -16.03
N ILE A 95 -2.36 23.74 -16.26
CA ILE A 95 -1.51 24.40 -15.25
C ILE A 95 -2.11 25.76 -14.84
N GLU A 96 -2.65 26.53 -15.78
CA GLU A 96 -3.35 27.79 -15.45
C GLU A 96 -4.61 27.56 -14.60
N ASN A 97 -5.36 26.46 -14.84
CA ASN A 97 -6.45 26.06 -13.96
C ASN A 97 -5.96 25.69 -12.55
N VAL A 98 -4.78 25.06 -12.43
CA VAL A 98 -4.15 24.76 -11.14
C VAL A 98 -3.73 26.05 -10.43
N LYS A 99 -3.04 26.97 -11.11
CA LYS A 99 -2.67 28.30 -10.58
C LYS A 99 -3.91 29.04 -10.08
N THR A 100 -4.98 29.08 -10.87
CA THR A 100 -6.26 29.69 -10.49
C THR A 100 -6.84 29.06 -9.23
N ARG A 101 -6.79 27.73 -9.11
CA ARG A 101 -7.25 27.03 -7.91
C ARG A 101 -6.39 27.37 -6.69
N LEU A 102 -5.06 27.43 -6.84
CA LEU A 102 -4.14 27.80 -5.75
C LEU A 102 -4.32 29.26 -5.32
N THR A 103 -4.55 30.19 -6.26
CA THR A 103 -4.84 31.59 -5.92
C THR A 103 -6.07 31.71 -5.02
N SER A 104 -7.07 30.83 -5.15
CA SER A 104 -8.22 30.82 -4.23
C SER A 104 -7.82 30.48 -2.79
N TYR A 105 -6.95 29.49 -2.59
CA TYR A 105 -6.43 29.15 -1.25
C TYR A 105 -5.47 30.22 -0.71
N LEU A 106 -4.59 30.75 -1.57
CA LEU A 106 -3.63 31.81 -1.24
C LEU A 106 -4.31 33.15 -0.91
N SER A 107 -5.58 33.33 -1.27
CA SER A 107 -6.33 34.51 -0.85
C SER A 107 -6.72 34.48 0.63
N GLU A 108 -6.72 33.29 1.23
CA GLU A 108 -7.21 33.01 2.58
C GLU A 108 -6.09 32.56 3.55
N SER A 109 -5.04 31.87 3.05
CA SER A 109 -4.05 31.20 3.90
C SER A 109 -2.69 31.00 3.22
N ASP A 110 -1.65 30.75 4.02
CA ASP A 110 -0.38 30.19 3.53
C ASP A 110 -0.61 28.77 3.01
N VAL A 111 -0.11 28.45 1.82
CA VAL A 111 -0.41 27.18 1.12
C VAL A 111 0.82 26.30 1.03
N TYR A 112 0.70 25.05 1.44
CA TYR A 112 1.72 24.02 1.28
C TYR A 112 1.18 22.97 0.31
N LEU A 113 1.69 22.93 -0.91
CA LEU A 113 1.30 21.98 -1.95
C LEU A 113 2.30 20.84 -2.04
N ILE A 114 1.83 19.61 -1.86
CA ILE A 114 2.69 18.44 -1.72
C ILE A 114 2.36 17.39 -2.78
N PHE A 115 3.38 16.96 -3.51
CA PHE A 115 3.30 15.86 -4.46
C PHE A 115 4.13 14.66 -4.02
N ASP A 116 3.74 13.47 -4.49
CA ASP A 116 4.57 12.26 -4.36
C ASP A 116 5.91 12.39 -5.09
N ARG A 117 6.90 11.66 -4.58
CA ARG A 117 8.19 11.44 -5.23
C ARG A 117 8.23 10.05 -5.88
N TYR A 118 8.77 10.03 -7.08
CA TYR A 118 8.82 8.84 -7.93
C TYR A 118 10.27 8.41 -8.14
N TYR A 119 10.78 7.63 -7.19
CA TYR A 119 12.09 6.99 -7.29
C TYR A 119 12.02 5.66 -8.03
N ASP A 120 13.04 5.38 -8.84
CA ASP A 120 13.20 4.10 -9.50
C ASP A 120 13.52 3.02 -8.45
N TYR A 121 13.02 1.80 -8.68
CA TYR A 121 13.23 0.64 -7.80
C TYR A 121 12.77 0.81 -6.34
N SER A 122 11.80 1.71 -6.09
CA SER A 122 11.16 1.84 -4.79
C SER A 122 10.38 0.58 -4.37
N ILE A 123 10.32 0.29 -3.07
CA ILE A 123 9.46 -0.77 -2.49
C ILE A 123 7.98 -0.56 -2.90
N LYS A 124 7.57 0.69 -3.17
CA LYS A 124 6.22 1.02 -3.62
C LYS A 124 5.97 0.86 -5.11
N SER A 125 7.00 0.63 -5.93
CA SER A 125 6.84 0.38 -7.37
C SER A 125 5.84 -0.74 -7.63
N VAL A 126 5.97 -1.87 -6.92
CA VAL A 126 5.06 -3.03 -7.05
C VAL A 126 3.60 -2.68 -6.74
N THR A 127 3.34 -1.87 -5.70
CA THR A 127 1.96 -1.43 -5.38
C THR A 127 1.41 -0.44 -6.40
N ARG A 128 2.28 0.39 -7.00
CA ARG A 128 1.88 1.35 -8.04
C ARG A 128 1.57 0.63 -9.35
N ASP A 129 2.33 -0.40 -9.71
CA ASP A 129 2.08 -1.25 -10.89
C ASP A 129 0.71 -1.92 -10.84
N VAL A 130 0.27 -2.37 -9.65
CA VAL A 130 -1.08 -2.95 -9.46
C VAL A 130 -2.19 -1.90 -9.65
N ARG A 131 -1.90 -0.62 -9.42
CA ARG A 131 -2.86 0.50 -9.59
C ARG A 131 -2.88 1.06 -11.01
N GLU A 132 -1.87 0.78 -11.84
CA GLU A 132 -1.90 1.15 -13.26
C GLU A 132 -2.99 0.33 -13.96
N THR A 133 -4.16 0.93 -14.14
CA THR A 133 -5.33 0.28 -14.71
C THR A 133 -5.16 0.08 -16.23
N GLY A 134 -4.29 -0.80 -16.70
CA GLY A 134 -4.17 -1.24 -18.10
C GLY A 134 -3.91 -0.16 -19.16
N VAL A 135 -3.83 1.12 -18.78
CA VAL A 135 -3.57 2.26 -19.65
C VAL A 135 -2.06 2.51 -19.65
N ASN A 136 -1.36 1.74 -20.48
CA ASN A 136 0.09 1.80 -20.63
C ASN A 136 0.58 2.86 -21.63
N LYS A 137 -0.29 3.78 -22.06
CA LYS A 137 0.11 4.81 -23.02
C LYS A 137 0.94 5.87 -22.31
N LYS A 138 2.26 5.74 -22.45
CA LYS A 138 3.21 6.79 -22.08
C LYS A 138 3.04 7.96 -23.05
N HIS A 139 2.77 9.14 -22.50
CA HIS A 139 2.72 10.38 -23.24
C HIS A 139 4.01 11.16 -23.00
N HIS A 140 4.39 12.00 -23.97
CA HIS A 140 5.41 13.01 -23.78
C HIS A 140 4.71 14.34 -23.49
N LEU A 141 4.65 14.70 -22.22
CA LEU A 141 3.95 15.91 -21.78
C LEU A 141 4.90 17.11 -21.89
N LEU A 142 4.48 18.09 -22.69
CA LEU A 142 5.07 19.42 -22.80
C LEU A 142 3.93 20.43 -22.58
N LEU A 143 4.26 21.66 -22.25
CA LEU A 143 3.26 22.74 -22.07
C LEU A 143 2.32 22.87 -23.29
N SER A 144 2.84 22.68 -24.50
CA SER A 144 2.08 22.74 -25.76
C SER A 144 1.38 21.44 -26.14
N THR A 145 1.63 20.32 -25.45
CA THR A 145 1.01 19.03 -25.76
C THR A 145 -0.50 19.12 -25.52
N LYS A 146 -1.32 18.65 -26.49
CA LYS A 146 -2.76 18.49 -26.29
C LYS A 146 -2.97 17.57 -25.07
N LEU A 147 -3.74 18.06 -24.11
CA LEU A 147 -3.91 17.39 -22.83
C LEU A 147 -4.59 16.03 -23.03
N PRO A 148 -3.93 14.90 -22.70
CA PRO A 148 -4.58 13.59 -22.77
C PRO A 148 -5.72 13.50 -21.75
N ALA A 149 -6.58 12.48 -21.86
CA ALA A 149 -7.68 12.33 -20.91
C ALA A 149 -7.17 12.22 -19.45
N GLN A 150 -7.86 12.85 -18.51
CA GLN A 150 -7.48 12.93 -17.09
C GLN A 150 -7.09 11.56 -16.50
N LYS A 151 -7.94 10.55 -16.72
CA LYS A 151 -7.71 9.19 -16.23
C LYS A 151 -6.45 8.56 -16.83
N VAL A 152 -6.07 8.89 -18.06
CA VAL A 152 -4.86 8.38 -18.71
C VAL A 152 -3.59 8.97 -18.08
N VAL A 153 -3.62 10.25 -17.74
CA VAL A 153 -2.48 10.94 -17.14
C VAL A 153 -2.35 10.58 -15.65
N LEU A 154 -3.44 10.67 -14.89
CA LEU A 154 -3.40 10.52 -13.42
C LEU A 154 -3.40 9.06 -12.94
N SER A 155 -3.63 8.08 -13.82
CA SER A 155 -3.49 6.65 -13.49
C SER A 155 -2.17 6.01 -13.93
N SER A 156 -1.35 6.72 -14.73
CA SER A 156 -0.02 6.23 -15.12
C SER A 156 1.06 6.93 -14.31
N ILE A 157 1.99 6.17 -13.75
CA ILE A 157 3.08 6.68 -12.91
C ILE A 157 3.96 7.64 -13.71
N GLU A 158 4.35 7.23 -14.91
CA GLU A 158 5.22 8.01 -15.81
C GLU A 158 4.58 9.35 -16.21
N ASN A 159 3.31 9.32 -16.62
CA ASN A 159 2.60 10.52 -17.03
C ASN A 159 2.38 11.46 -15.84
N LYS A 160 2.09 10.91 -14.67
CA LYS A 160 1.94 11.68 -13.43
C LYS A 160 3.26 12.30 -12.97
N LYS A 161 4.37 11.56 -13.05
CA LYS A 161 5.72 12.10 -12.77
C LYS A 161 6.02 13.30 -13.68
N GLN A 162 5.83 13.15 -14.99
CA GLN A 162 6.02 14.25 -15.95
C GLN A 162 5.14 15.46 -15.63
N LEU A 163 3.85 15.24 -15.34
CA LEU A 163 2.92 16.32 -15.01
C LEU A 163 3.32 17.04 -13.70
N ASN A 164 3.68 16.29 -12.66
CA ASN A 164 4.09 16.86 -11.37
C ASN A 164 5.36 17.72 -11.52
N LEU A 165 6.31 17.29 -12.36
CA LEU A 165 7.52 18.07 -12.65
C LEU A 165 7.17 19.39 -13.34
N LEU A 166 6.35 19.36 -14.39
CA LEU A 166 5.89 20.57 -15.08
C LEU A 166 5.14 21.51 -14.13
N LEU A 167 4.29 20.97 -13.25
CA LEU A 167 3.60 21.76 -12.24
C LEU A 167 4.56 22.41 -11.26
N CYS A 168 5.52 21.67 -10.71
CA CYS A 168 6.51 22.22 -9.79
C CYS A 168 7.35 23.31 -10.46
N GLU A 169 7.78 23.10 -11.70
CA GLU A 169 8.53 24.08 -12.47
C GLU A 169 7.71 25.37 -12.69
N GLU A 170 6.51 25.25 -13.25
CA GLU A 170 5.67 26.41 -13.54
C GLU A 170 5.23 27.17 -12.28
N LEU A 171 4.91 26.45 -11.20
CA LEU A 171 4.54 27.06 -9.93
C LEU A 171 5.71 27.76 -9.24
N THR A 172 6.95 27.37 -9.50
CA THR A 172 8.16 27.94 -8.85
C THR A 172 8.91 28.95 -9.72
N GLN A 173 8.60 29.05 -11.02
CA GLN A 173 9.28 29.95 -11.95
C GLN A 173 8.41 31.10 -12.47
N ASP A 174 7.07 30.99 -12.42
CA ASP A 174 6.18 32.04 -12.94
C ASP A 174 6.10 33.28 -12.00
N ARG A 175 6.97 34.25 -12.29
CA ARG A 175 7.06 35.53 -11.56
C ARG A 175 5.74 36.31 -11.54
N LEU A 176 4.95 36.28 -12.61
CA LEU A 176 3.69 37.02 -12.67
C LEU A 176 2.64 36.38 -11.76
N PHE A 177 2.57 35.05 -11.75
CA PHE A 177 1.74 34.31 -10.81
C PHE A 177 2.13 34.60 -9.36
N HIS A 178 3.43 34.62 -9.03
CA HIS A 178 3.89 34.88 -7.66
C HIS A 178 3.52 36.30 -7.19
N LEU A 179 3.86 37.33 -7.98
CA LEU A 179 3.51 38.72 -7.65
C LEU A 179 2.01 38.93 -7.38
N ARG A 180 1.16 38.24 -8.14
CA ARG A 180 -0.29 38.37 -8.04
C ARG A 180 -0.89 37.53 -6.91
N SER A 181 -0.35 36.34 -6.66
CA SER A 181 -1.00 35.35 -5.80
C SER A 181 -0.35 35.18 -4.44
N THR A 182 0.95 35.51 -4.28
CA THR A 182 1.70 35.32 -3.03
C THR A 182 2.06 36.64 -2.35
N ASN A 183 1.29 37.70 -2.61
CA ASN A 183 1.49 39.01 -1.97
C ASN A 183 1.04 39.05 -0.50
N LYS A 184 0.00 38.30 -0.15
CA LYS A 184 -0.55 38.21 1.22
C LYS A 184 -0.09 36.97 1.95
N HIS A 185 -0.06 35.82 1.26
CA HIS A 185 0.29 34.52 1.82
C HIS A 185 1.42 33.86 1.00
N LYS A 186 2.18 32.95 1.62
CA LYS A 186 3.28 32.24 0.96
C LYS A 186 2.78 30.94 0.31
N LEU A 187 3.45 30.52 -0.75
CA LEU A 187 3.27 29.21 -1.36
C LEU A 187 4.52 28.38 -1.11
N VAL A 188 4.37 27.21 -0.50
CA VAL A 188 5.42 26.21 -0.34
C VAL A 188 5.11 25.04 -1.27
N VAL A 189 6.00 24.74 -2.21
CA VAL A 189 5.85 23.62 -3.15
C VAL A 189 6.83 22.52 -2.79
N THR A 190 6.30 21.30 -2.63
CA THR A 190 7.10 20.09 -2.37
C THR A 190 6.90 19.10 -3.50
N GLY A 191 7.99 18.78 -4.20
CA GLY A 191 8.01 17.86 -5.33
C GLY A 191 9.14 16.84 -5.21
N GLU A 192 9.83 16.58 -6.32
CA GLU A 192 10.93 15.59 -6.37
C GLU A 192 12.13 15.98 -5.49
N ASP A 193 12.41 17.28 -5.36
CA ASP A 193 13.50 17.78 -4.51
C ASP A 193 13.22 17.48 -3.02
N PRO A 194 14.22 16.97 -2.26
CA PRO A 194 14.13 16.79 -0.82
C PRO A 194 13.70 18.04 -0.04
N CYS A 195 14.11 19.22 -0.51
CA CYS A 195 13.84 20.51 0.12
C CYS A 195 12.69 21.24 -0.58
N PRO A 196 11.60 21.58 0.14
CA PRO A 196 10.53 22.41 -0.40
C PRO A 196 11.00 23.82 -0.79
N ILE A 197 10.33 24.42 -1.77
CA ILE A 197 10.57 25.81 -2.19
C ILE A 197 9.42 26.67 -1.69
N GLU A 198 9.73 27.64 -0.83
CA GLU A 198 8.83 28.70 -0.41
C GLU A 198 8.91 29.89 -1.36
N ILE A 199 7.75 30.46 -1.67
CA ILE A 199 7.58 31.56 -2.61
C ILE A 199 6.72 32.63 -1.93
N LYS A 200 7.25 33.85 -1.86
CA LYS A 200 6.55 35.04 -1.36
C LYS A 200 6.88 36.23 -2.25
N MET A 201 5.87 36.78 -2.93
CA MET A 201 6.08 37.80 -3.96
C MET A 201 7.13 37.34 -4.98
N GLU A 202 8.29 38.01 -5.10
CA GLU A 202 9.36 37.60 -6.01
C GLU A 202 10.46 36.76 -5.34
N GLU A 203 10.38 36.61 -4.01
CA GLU A 203 11.38 35.90 -3.24
C GLU A 203 11.10 34.40 -3.27
N ARG A 204 12.18 33.64 -3.49
CA ARG A 204 12.17 32.18 -3.45
C ARG A 204 13.20 31.73 -2.44
N ARG A 205 12.75 30.90 -1.50
CA ARG A 205 13.58 30.39 -0.41
C ARG A 205 13.46 28.88 -0.33
N THR A 206 14.59 28.21 -0.33
CA THR A 206 14.66 26.78 -0.02
C THR A 206 14.42 26.56 1.47
N ARG A 207 13.48 25.68 1.82
CA ARG A 207 13.10 25.32 3.19
C ARG A 207 13.86 24.09 3.68
N TYR A 208 15.14 24.28 3.96
CA TYR A 208 16.01 23.21 4.52
C TYR A 208 15.48 22.64 5.85
N ASP A 209 14.72 23.43 6.60
CA ASP A 209 14.05 23.00 7.83
C ASP A 209 12.94 21.96 7.60
N LEU A 210 12.43 21.84 6.36
CA LEU A 210 11.42 20.87 5.94
C LEU A 210 12.00 19.76 5.04
N GLU A 211 13.33 19.67 4.95
CA GLU A 211 14.01 18.65 4.16
C GLU A 211 13.59 17.25 4.61
N ASN A 212 13.27 16.38 3.64
CA ASN A 212 13.01 14.97 3.89
C ASN A 212 13.22 14.14 2.63
N GLN A 213 13.35 12.82 2.79
CA GLN A 213 13.50 11.86 1.69
C GLN A 213 12.29 10.93 1.57
N GLN A 214 11.16 11.28 2.18
CA GLN A 214 9.94 10.48 2.09
C GLN A 214 9.42 10.47 0.66
N GLU A 215 8.92 9.32 0.21
CA GLU A 215 8.41 9.16 -1.14
C GLU A 215 6.95 9.58 -1.30
N GLU A 216 6.14 9.36 -0.26
CA GLU A 216 4.68 9.51 -0.37
C GLU A 216 4.21 10.82 0.21
N ALA A 217 3.26 11.44 -0.49
CA ALA A 217 2.66 12.69 -0.06
C ALA A 217 2.00 12.56 1.31
N ASP A 218 1.44 11.40 1.67
CA ASP A 218 0.75 11.19 2.94
C ASP A 218 1.63 11.46 4.18
N THR A 219 2.88 11.02 4.11
CA THR A 219 3.88 11.15 5.17
C THR A 219 4.47 12.56 5.17
N ILE A 220 4.71 13.13 3.97
CA ILE A 220 5.21 14.50 3.83
C ILE A 220 4.18 15.52 4.34
N ILE A 221 2.88 15.32 4.07
CA ILE A 221 1.79 16.16 4.58
C ILE A 221 1.86 16.24 6.10
N VAL A 222 1.95 15.09 6.78
CA VAL A 222 1.98 15.04 8.24
C VAL A 222 3.25 15.68 8.79
N GLN A 223 4.40 15.44 8.15
CA GLN A 223 5.64 16.11 8.52
C GLN A 223 5.53 17.63 8.42
N GLN A 224 4.95 18.16 7.34
CA GLN A 224 4.82 19.61 7.17
C GLN A 224 3.80 20.22 8.12
N VAL A 225 2.71 19.52 8.43
CA VAL A 225 1.78 19.92 9.50
C VAL A 225 2.52 20.05 10.83
N LEU A 226 3.36 19.07 11.20
CA LEU A 226 4.18 19.15 12.42
C LEU A 226 5.17 20.32 12.36
N GLY A 227 5.78 20.55 11.20
CA GLY A 227 6.77 21.62 10.98
C GLY A 227 6.17 23.03 11.07
N CYS A 228 4.91 23.23 10.69
CA CYS A 228 4.25 24.54 10.76
C CYS A 228 3.30 24.71 11.97
N ALA A 229 3.06 23.67 12.76
CA ALA A 229 2.17 23.70 13.92
C ALA A 229 2.50 24.78 14.95
N GLY A 230 3.79 25.11 15.13
CA GLY A 230 4.22 26.15 16.07
C GLY A 230 3.96 27.58 15.60
N GLU A 231 3.68 27.79 14.31
CA GLU A 231 3.50 29.11 13.69
C GLU A 231 2.02 29.42 13.40
N ALA A 232 1.15 28.41 13.39
CA ALA A 232 -0.25 28.53 12.98
C ALA A 232 -1.21 28.73 14.17
N HIS A 233 -2.26 29.53 13.99
CA HIS A 233 -3.41 29.49 14.90
C HIS A 233 -4.38 28.38 14.53
N GLN A 234 -4.52 28.07 13.24
CA GLN A 234 -5.29 26.94 12.75
C GLN A 234 -4.72 26.39 11.44
N ILE A 235 -4.75 25.05 11.31
CA ILE A 235 -4.27 24.34 10.11
C ILE A 235 -5.44 23.60 9.45
N SER A 236 -5.51 23.71 8.12
CA SER A 236 -6.37 22.87 7.27
C SER A 236 -5.53 21.90 6.44
N VAL A 237 -5.92 20.62 6.41
CA VAL A 237 -5.36 19.61 5.51
C VAL A 237 -6.38 19.23 4.46
N VAL A 238 -6.10 19.54 3.20
CA VAL A 238 -6.96 19.21 2.07
C VAL A 238 -6.57 17.83 1.54
N SER A 239 -7.23 16.79 2.04
CA SER A 239 -7.11 15.41 1.55
C SER A 239 -8.35 14.59 1.93
N ASP A 240 -8.69 13.62 1.09
CA ASP A 240 -9.73 12.62 1.40
C ASP A 240 -9.14 11.26 1.80
N ASP A 241 -7.81 11.13 1.81
CA ASP A 241 -7.14 9.85 2.07
C ASP A 241 -7.34 9.38 3.52
N THR A 242 -7.53 8.07 3.69
CA THR A 242 -7.63 7.44 5.00
C THR A 242 -6.26 7.32 5.67
N ASP A 243 -5.19 7.13 4.90
CA ASP A 243 -3.84 6.99 5.45
C ASP A 243 -3.38 8.33 6.03
N VAL A 244 -3.60 9.44 5.32
CA VAL A 244 -3.40 10.79 5.85
C VAL A 244 -4.18 11.00 7.14
N PHE A 245 -5.47 10.64 7.17
CA PHE A 245 -6.30 10.78 8.37
C PHE A 245 -5.75 10.01 9.58
N ILE A 246 -5.33 8.75 9.41
CA ILE A 246 -4.78 7.92 10.49
C ILE A 246 -3.41 8.44 10.94
N LEU A 247 -2.56 8.86 10.00
CA LEU A 247 -1.24 9.44 10.32
C LEU A 247 -1.39 10.77 11.08
N LEU A 248 -2.32 11.63 10.68
CA LEU A 248 -2.62 12.86 11.41
C LEU A 248 -3.05 12.57 12.85
N LEU A 249 -3.97 11.63 13.08
CA LEU A 249 -4.40 11.27 14.43
C LEU A 249 -3.23 10.74 15.29
N HIS A 250 -2.39 9.87 14.72
CA HIS A 250 -1.27 9.28 15.43
C HIS A 250 -0.21 10.33 15.81
N HIS A 251 0.26 11.10 14.83
CA HIS A 251 1.34 12.04 15.05
C HIS A 251 0.89 13.31 15.78
N TYR A 252 -0.36 13.75 15.62
CA TYR A 252 -0.93 14.82 16.44
C TYR A 252 -0.96 14.42 17.92
N HIS A 253 -1.36 13.18 18.23
CA HIS A 253 -1.33 12.66 19.59
C HIS A 253 0.09 12.55 20.14
N GLN A 254 0.99 11.94 19.35
CA GLN A 254 2.37 11.67 19.74
C GLN A 254 3.16 12.96 20.01
N ALA A 255 2.98 13.98 19.16
CA ALA A 255 3.65 15.27 19.32
C ALA A 255 3.00 16.17 20.39
N GLY A 256 1.86 15.77 20.96
CA GLY A 256 1.14 16.57 21.96
C GLY A 256 0.65 17.91 21.40
N LEU A 257 0.25 17.93 20.12
CA LEU A 257 -0.26 19.16 19.51
C LEU A 257 -1.57 19.60 20.15
N ASP A 258 -1.76 20.92 20.24
CA ASP A 258 -3.01 21.52 20.71
C ASP A 258 -3.66 22.46 19.69
N VAL A 259 -2.94 22.78 18.59
CA VAL A 259 -3.40 23.63 17.50
C VAL A 259 -4.67 23.03 16.85
N PRO A 260 -5.72 23.83 16.61
CA PRO A 260 -6.85 23.42 15.79
C PRO A 260 -6.39 22.87 14.43
N LEU A 261 -6.77 21.63 14.14
CA LEU A 261 -6.42 20.93 12.91
C LEU A 261 -7.69 20.32 12.31
N ILE A 262 -8.03 20.79 11.12
CA ILE A 262 -9.15 20.28 10.34
C ILE A 262 -8.64 19.56 9.10
N MET A 263 -9.41 18.56 8.65
CA MET A 263 -9.19 17.87 7.38
C MET A 263 -10.40 18.07 6.49
N GLU A 264 -10.18 18.55 5.27
CA GLU A 264 -11.25 18.83 4.30
C GLU A 264 -11.05 18.03 3.01
N SER A 265 -12.16 17.79 2.32
CA SER A 265 -12.11 17.25 0.96
C SER A 265 -11.63 18.32 -0.03
N PRO A 266 -10.84 17.95 -1.05
CA PRO A 266 -10.57 18.86 -2.17
C PRO A 266 -11.85 19.21 -2.96
N CYS A 267 -12.91 18.39 -2.83
CA CYS A 267 -14.24 18.64 -3.38
C CYS A 267 -15.07 19.53 -2.43
N LYS A 268 -15.60 20.64 -2.95
CA LYS A 268 -16.46 21.56 -2.18
C LYS A 268 -17.75 20.87 -1.70
N GLY A 269 -18.23 21.29 -0.53
CA GLY A 269 -19.53 20.87 0.02
C GLY A 269 -19.54 19.55 0.79
N ARG A 270 -18.38 18.92 1.00
CA ARG A 270 -18.25 17.78 1.92
C ARG A 270 -18.04 18.27 3.36
N ALA A 271 -18.37 17.40 4.30
CA ALA A 271 -18.14 17.66 5.72
C ALA A 271 -16.64 17.81 6.02
N ILE A 272 -16.32 18.70 6.95
CA ILE A 272 -14.97 18.92 7.46
C ILE A 272 -14.78 18.03 8.68
N VAL A 273 -13.62 17.39 8.79
CA VAL A 273 -13.28 16.53 9.91
C VAL A 273 -12.40 17.28 10.90
N ASP A 274 -12.78 17.30 12.16
CA ASP A 274 -11.96 17.85 13.24
C ASP A 274 -11.09 16.75 13.86
N ILE A 275 -9.77 16.88 13.71
CA ILE A 275 -8.79 15.90 14.17
C ILE A 275 -8.73 15.87 15.71
N LYS A 276 -8.78 17.03 16.36
CA LYS A 276 -8.71 17.15 17.82
C LYS A 276 -9.96 16.53 18.48
N SER A 277 -11.14 16.85 17.96
CA SER A 277 -12.40 16.27 18.43
C SER A 277 -12.47 14.76 18.18
N THR A 278 -11.95 14.30 17.04
CA THR A 278 -11.84 12.86 16.73
C THR A 278 -10.95 12.16 17.76
N LEU A 279 -9.78 12.72 18.05
CA LEU A 279 -8.84 12.18 19.04
C LEU A 279 -9.45 12.16 20.44
N ALA A 280 -10.13 13.22 20.86
CA ALA A 280 -10.79 13.27 22.17
C ALA A 280 -11.83 12.14 22.34
N LYS A 281 -12.64 11.87 21.31
CA LYS A 281 -13.64 10.79 21.30
C LYS A 281 -13.04 9.39 21.27
N HIS A 282 -11.84 9.24 20.71
CA HIS A 282 -11.18 7.96 20.46
C HIS A 282 -9.84 7.82 21.21
N SER A 283 -9.67 8.57 22.30
CA SER A 283 -8.44 8.65 23.09
C SER A 283 -7.97 7.29 23.62
N GLN A 284 -8.90 6.37 23.89
CA GLN A 284 -8.62 5.02 24.37
C GLN A 284 -8.03 4.09 23.30
N ILE A 285 -8.21 4.38 22.01
CA ILE A 285 -7.71 3.54 20.91
C ILE A 285 -6.64 4.23 20.04
N VAL A 286 -6.45 5.54 20.15
CA VAL A 286 -5.62 6.32 19.20
C VAL A 286 -4.19 5.81 19.09
N LYS A 287 -3.57 5.41 20.22
CA LYS A 287 -2.22 4.84 20.25
C LYS A 287 -2.08 3.56 19.42
N ASN A 288 -3.17 2.81 19.26
CA ASN A 288 -3.21 1.51 18.58
C ASN A 288 -3.85 1.60 17.19
N LEU A 289 -4.33 2.78 16.74
CA LEU A 289 -5.00 2.94 15.45
C LEU A 289 -4.04 2.74 14.27
N LEU A 290 -2.87 3.38 14.29
CA LEU A 290 -1.87 3.24 13.23
C LEU A 290 -1.39 1.77 13.08
N PRO A 291 -0.92 1.08 14.14
CA PRO A 291 -0.51 -0.30 14.00
C PRO A 291 -1.66 -1.22 13.59
N ALA A 292 -2.89 -1.00 14.10
CA ALA A 292 -4.05 -1.77 13.66
C ALA A 292 -4.38 -1.54 12.18
N HIS A 293 -4.28 -0.31 11.68
CA HIS A 293 -4.47 0.00 10.27
C HIS A 293 -3.42 -0.71 9.40
N ALA A 294 -2.16 -0.71 9.84
CA ALA A 294 -1.06 -1.40 9.17
C ALA A 294 -1.29 -2.92 9.10
N ILE A 295 -1.56 -3.59 10.22
CA ILE A 295 -1.69 -5.05 10.22
C ILE A 295 -3.02 -5.53 9.65
N SER A 296 -4.12 -4.79 9.81
CA SER A 296 -5.44 -5.21 9.28
C SER A 296 -5.62 -4.93 7.78
N GLY A 297 -4.56 -4.52 7.08
CA GLY A 297 -4.52 -4.21 5.67
C GLY A 297 -4.57 -2.70 5.39
N CYS A 298 -3.49 -2.19 4.79
CA CYS A 298 -3.37 -0.84 4.25
C CYS A 298 -2.96 -0.92 2.76
N ASP A 299 -2.26 0.08 2.20
CA ASP A 299 -1.85 0.02 0.79
C ASP A 299 -0.69 -0.93 0.55
N THR A 300 0.21 -1.03 1.53
CA THR A 300 1.42 -1.84 1.46
C THR A 300 1.23 -3.22 2.08
N VAL A 301 0.22 -3.39 2.94
CA VAL A 301 -0.08 -4.63 3.66
C VAL A 301 -1.41 -5.21 3.20
N VAL A 302 -1.43 -6.51 2.94
CA VAL A 302 -2.62 -7.27 2.58
C VAL A 302 -3.70 -7.21 3.65
N SER A 303 -4.96 -7.20 3.23
CA SER A 303 -6.08 -7.39 4.15
C SER A 303 -6.29 -8.88 4.39
N TYR A 304 -6.89 -9.20 5.54
CA TYR A 304 -7.29 -10.56 5.85
C TYR A 304 -8.67 -10.91 5.29
N TYR A 305 -8.85 -12.17 4.89
CA TYR A 305 -10.13 -12.74 4.47
C TYR A 305 -11.15 -12.64 5.61
N GLY A 306 -12.40 -12.30 5.29
CA GLY A 306 -13.47 -12.15 6.29
C GLY A 306 -13.35 -10.93 7.25
N LEU A 307 -12.18 -10.30 7.40
CA LEU A 307 -12.02 -9.17 8.31
C LEU A 307 -12.44 -7.84 7.68
N GLY A 308 -13.34 -7.12 8.35
CA GLY A 308 -13.75 -5.76 8.00
C GLY A 308 -13.23 -4.73 9.00
N LYS A 309 -13.11 -3.45 8.58
CA LYS A 309 -12.64 -2.36 9.45
C LYS A 309 -13.51 -2.14 10.69
N GLY A 310 -14.81 -2.48 10.64
CA GLY A 310 -15.68 -2.47 11.81
C GLY A 310 -15.23 -3.44 12.92
N SER A 311 -14.81 -4.66 12.55
CA SER A 311 -14.28 -5.65 13.49
C SER A 311 -12.98 -5.16 14.14
N VAL A 312 -12.09 -4.57 13.35
CA VAL A 312 -10.82 -3.98 13.82
C VAL A 312 -11.08 -2.92 14.89
N ILE A 313 -12.00 -1.98 14.64
CA ILE A 313 -12.38 -0.94 15.63
C ILE A 313 -12.98 -1.55 16.89
N LYS A 314 -13.83 -2.58 16.75
CA LYS A 314 -14.45 -3.28 17.89
C LYS A 314 -13.39 -3.91 18.79
N VAL A 315 -12.41 -4.60 18.20
CA VAL A 315 -11.32 -5.27 18.92
C VAL A 315 -10.38 -4.26 19.58
N LEU A 316 -10.09 -3.14 18.93
CA LEU A 316 -9.34 -2.04 19.54
C LEU A 316 -10.06 -1.47 20.77
N LYS A 317 -11.36 -1.23 20.66
CA LYS A 317 -12.18 -0.74 21.78
C LYS A 317 -12.29 -1.74 22.94
N ALA A 318 -12.04 -3.03 22.68
CA ALA A 318 -11.96 -4.06 23.72
C ALA A 318 -10.63 -4.06 24.49
N GLY A 319 -9.67 -3.21 24.11
CA GLY A 319 -8.43 -2.98 24.87
C GLY A 319 -7.21 -3.76 24.37
N ASN A 320 -7.25 -4.34 23.17
CA ASN A 320 -6.07 -5.00 22.60
C ASN A 320 -4.94 -4.00 22.39
N ASP A 321 -3.76 -4.34 22.89
CA ASP A 321 -2.57 -3.49 22.82
C ASP A 321 -1.71 -3.85 21.62
N LEU A 322 -1.29 -2.83 20.87
CA LEU A 322 -0.45 -2.96 19.67
C LEU A 322 0.77 -2.04 19.75
N SER A 323 1.15 -1.65 20.98
CA SER A 323 2.23 -0.69 21.25
C SER A 323 3.61 -1.17 20.83
N ALA A 324 3.82 -2.48 20.71
CA ALA A 324 5.08 -3.06 20.23
C ALA A 324 5.23 -2.92 18.70
N ILE A 325 4.12 -2.83 17.96
CA ILE A 325 4.16 -2.72 16.49
C ILE A 325 4.59 -1.31 16.10
N GLY A 326 5.72 -1.22 15.40
CA GLY A 326 6.35 0.06 15.04
C GLY A 326 7.33 0.60 16.08
N ASN A 327 7.48 -0.08 17.22
CA ASN A 327 8.53 0.21 18.19
C ASN A 327 9.79 -0.60 17.84
N VAL A 328 10.85 0.08 17.40
CA VAL A 328 12.11 -0.56 16.97
C VAL A 328 12.88 -1.23 18.11
N ASP A 329 12.60 -0.84 19.36
CA ASP A 329 13.22 -1.39 20.55
C ASP A 329 12.41 -2.55 21.16
N ALA A 330 11.21 -2.82 20.65
CA ALA A 330 10.38 -3.90 21.16
C ALA A 330 10.95 -5.27 20.75
N PRO A 331 11.03 -6.25 21.68
CA PRO A 331 11.40 -7.61 21.34
C PRO A 331 10.46 -8.18 20.27
N PHE A 332 11.03 -8.86 19.27
CA PHE A 332 10.24 -9.45 18.17
C PHE A 332 9.12 -10.37 18.68
N GLN A 333 9.36 -11.13 19.76
CA GLN A 333 8.33 -11.98 20.36
C GLN A 333 7.14 -11.16 20.87
N GLN A 334 7.37 -10.01 21.49
CA GLN A 334 6.30 -9.14 21.96
C GLN A 334 5.47 -8.58 20.79
N VAL A 335 6.13 -8.25 19.68
CA VAL A 335 5.45 -7.83 18.44
C VAL A 335 4.54 -8.95 17.92
N LEU A 336 5.05 -10.18 17.89
CA LEU A 336 4.27 -11.36 17.48
C LEU A 336 3.09 -11.61 18.41
N ASP A 337 3.31 -11.63 19.73
CA ASP A 337 2.26 -11.92 20.71
C ASP A 337 1.11 -10.91 20.61
N GLN A 338 1.43 -9.62 20.49
CA GLN A 338 0.43 -8.56 20.33
C GLN A 338 -0.32 -8.67 18.99
N ALA A 339 0.40 -8.91 17.89
CA ALA A 339 -0.21 -9.07 16.57
C ALA A 339 -1.13 -10.30 16.50
N THR A 340 -0.67 -11.45 17.02
CA THR A 340 -1.43 -12.70 17.08
C THR A 340 -2.68 -12.54 17.92
N ALA A 341 -2.57 -12.01 19.15
CA ALA A 341 -3.73 -11.78 20.01
C ALA A 341 -4.77 -10.88 19.32
N PHE A 342 -4.31 -9.80 18.66
CA PHE A 342 -5.19 -8.88 17.97
C PHE A 342 -5.91 -9.49 16.76
N ILE A 343 -5.19 -10.21 15.89
CA ILE A 343 -5.78 -10.84 14.69
C ILE A 343 -6.72 -11.97 15.10
N SER A 344 -6.34 -12.80 16.07
CA SER A 344 -7.23 -13.83 16.63
C SER A 344 -8.51 -13.24 17.20
N ALA A 345 -8.42 -12.14 17.96
CA ALA A 345 -9.60 -11.43 18.47
C ALA A 345 -10.48 -10.86 17.34
N CYS A 346 -9.91 -10.46 16.21
CA CYS A 346 -10.67 -10.02 15.04
C CYS A 346 -11.52 -11.15 14.42
N TYR A 347 -11.08 -12.40 14.56
CA TYR A 347 -11.85 -13.59 14.19
C TYR A 347 -12.78 -14.10 15.30
N GLY A 348 -12.86 -13.39 16.44
CA GLY A 348 -13.73 -13.76 17.57
C GLY A 348 -13.13 -14.79 18.52
N ILE A 349 -11.83 -15.08 18.40
CA ILE A 349 -11.11 -16.01 19.26
C ILE A 349 -10.66 -15.27 20.53
N LYS A 350 -11.06 -15.77 21.70
CA LYS A 350 -10.83 -15.08 22.98
C LYS A 350 -9.48 -15.41 23.62
N GLU A 351 -8.96 -16.60 23.37
CA GLU A 351 -7.69 -17.09 23.89
C GLU A 351 -7.03 -17.95 22.79
N SER A 352 -5.94 -17.47 22.22
CA SER A 352 -5.06 -18.27 21.35
C SER A 352 -3.63 -17.93 21.73
N THR A 353 -2.84 -18.95 22.01
CA THR A 353 -1.41 -18.79 22.29
C THR A 353 -0.58 -18.64 21.02
N ASP A 354 -1.09 -19.15 19.89
CA ASP A 354 -0.48 -19.02 18.58
C ASP A 354 -1.52 -19.01 17.43
N MET A 355 -1.06 -18.70 16.21
CA MET A 355 -1.90 -18.64 15.01
C MET A 355 -2.47 -20.01 14.57
N PRO A 356 -1.71 -21.13 14.62
CA PRO A 356 -2.24 -22.46 14.32
C PRO A 356 -3.40 -22.88 15.22
N GLU A 357 -3.31 -22.59 16.52
CA GLU A 357 -4.40 -22.81 17.47
C GLU A 357 -5.64 -21.99 17.07
N GLY A 358 -5.44 -20.73 16.68
CA GLY A 358 -6.52 -19.89 16.17
C GLY A 358 -7.17 -20.45 14.89
N ALA A 359 -6.37 -20.88 13.92
CA ALA A 359 -6.84 -21.48 12.67
C ALA A 359 -7.64 -22.76 12.92
N HIS A 360 -7.18 -23.60 13.85
CA HIS A 360 -7.88 -24.80 14.28
C HIS A 360 -9.24 -24.48 14.95
N VAL A 361 -9.31 -23.44 15.78
CA VAL A 361 -10.58 -22.99 16.38
C VAL A 361 -11.56 -22.50 15.31
N ILE A 362 -11.10 -21.72 14.33
CA ILE A 362 -11.95 -21.23 13.21
C ILE A 362 -12.48 -22.40 12.38
N ALA A 363 -11.62 -23.38 12.07
CA ALA A 363 -12.01 -24.57 11.33
C ALA A 363 -13.08 -25.39 12.07
N ARG A 364 -12.99 -25.47 13.40
CA ARG A 364 -13.98 -26.16 14.24
C ARG A 364 -15.27 -25.40 14.46
N SER A 365 -15.26 -24.06 14.46
CA SER A 365 -16.44 -23.24 14.76
C SER A 365 -17.43 -23.11 13.60
N GLY A 366 -17.12 -23.65 12.41
CA GLY A 366 -18.03 -23.62 11.24
C GLY A 366 -18.33 -22.22 10.70
N THR A 367 -17.58 -21.21 11.14
CA THR A 367 -17.73 -19.81 10.73
C THR A 367 -17.15 -19.53 9.35
N ALA A 368 -16.37 -20.46 8.78
CA ALA A 368 -16.17 -20.56 7.34
C ALA A 368 -17.47 -21.12 6.76
N SER A 369 -18.31 -20.25 6.20
CA SER A 369 -19.56 -20.64 5.57
C SER A 369 -19.30 -21.66 4.46
N ALA A 370 -19.50 -22.95 4.76
CA ALA A 370 -19.67 -24.02 3.80
C ALA A 370 -21.03 -23.90 3.09
N SER A 371 -21.33 -22.73 2.55
CA SER A 371 -22.63 -22.41 1.94
C SER A 371 -22.43 -21.90 0.52
N THR A 372 -21.94 -22.78 -0.37
CA THR A 372 -22.39 -22.75 -1.77
C THR A 372 -22.18 -24.06 -2.54
N VAL A 373 -21.49 -25.07 -2.01
CA VAL A 373 -21.17 -26.28 -2.82
C VAL A 373 -22.07 -27.49 -2.50
N CYS A 374 -22.64 -27.59 -1.29
CA CYS A 374 -23.27 -28.86 -0.88
C CYS A 374 -24.79 -28.99 -1.12
N GLU A 375 -25.50 -27.99 -1.66
CA GLU A 375 -26.96 -28.11 -1.91
C GLU A 375 -27.34 -28.46 -3.36
N GLU A 376 -26.42 -28.38 -4.32
CA GLU A 376 -26.73 -28.70 -5.72
C GLU A 376 -26.31 -30.14 -6.10
N GLU A 377 -25.30 -30.72 -5.45
CA GLU A 377 -24.82 -32.08 -5.75
C GLU A 377 -25.60 -33.20 -5.03
N ALA A 378 -26.42 -32.88 -4.02
CA ALA A 378 -27.29 -33.87 -3.36
C ALA A 378 -28.55 -34.23 -4.18
N ARG A 379 -28.84 -33.53 -5.30
CA ARG A 379 -30.01 -33.79 -6.16
C ARG A 379 -29.73 -34.67 -7.37
N THR A 380 -28.47 -34.88 -7.74
CA THR A 380 -28.10 -35.71 -8.89
C THR A 380 -27.40 -36.97 -8.39
N GLY A 381 -28.19 -37.96 -7.98
CA GLY A 381 -27.69 -39.25 -7.50
C GLY A 381 -27.00 -40.07 -8.58
N VAL A 382 -25.72 -39.77 -8.86
CA VAL A 382 -24.84 -40.59 -9.70
C VAL A 382 -23.45 -40.63 -9.06
N LEU A 383 -23.24 -41.61 -8.19
CA LEU A 383 -21.91 -42.04 -7.75
C LEU A 383 -21.56 -43.32 -8.54
N GLU A 384 -20.78 -43.18 -9.61
CA GLU A 384 -19.96 -44.28 -10.12
C GLU A 384 -18.51 -44.04 -9.70
N LEU A 385 -18.01 -44.90 -8.81
CA LEU A 385 -16.60 -44.98 -8.46
C LEU A 385 -15.83 -45.62 -9.64
N PRO A 386 -14.71 -45.05 -10.12
CA PRO A 386 -13.89 -45.75 -11.09
C PRO A 386 -13.02 -46.82 -10.41
N SER A 387 -13.06 -48.02 -10.98
CA SER A 387 -12.22 -49.19 -10.67
C SER A 387 -10.72 -48.94 -10.93
N PRO A 388 -9.80 -49.69 -10.30
CA PRO A 388 -8.37 -49.42 -10.34
C PRO A 388 -7.72 -49.95 -11.63
N CYS A 389 -7.18 -49.06 -12.47
CA CYS A 389 -6.34 -49.44 -13.62
C CYS A 389 -4.90 -48.95 -13.46
N GLN A 390 -4.06 -49.92 -13.10
CA GLN A 390 -2.67 -50.17 -13.51
C GLN A 390 -1.71 -49.00 -13.76
N LEU A 391 -0.72 -48.92 -12.86
CA LEU A 391 0.57 -48.25 -13.01
C LEU A 391 1.28 -48.69 -14.30
N VAL A 392 1.69 -47.71 -15.11
CA VAL A 392 2.79 -47.85 -16.07
C VAL A 392 3.89 -46.90 -15.63
N GLU A 393 5.02 -47.46 -15.23
CA GLU A 393 6.24 -46.76 -14.84
C GLU A 393 6.87 -46.07 -16.07
N ASP A 394 7.14 -44.75 -16.02
CA ASP A 394 7.99 -44.04 -17.01
C ASP A 394 9.46 -44.11 -16.54
N PRO A 395 10.35 -44.82 -17.27
CA PRO A 395 11.74 -45.01 -16.88
C PRO A 395 12.58 -43.83 -17.35
N ARG A 396 12.39 -42.64 -16.75
CA ARG A 396 13.25 -41.48 -17.01
C ARG A 396 13.49 -40.65 -15.75
N PHE A 397 13.93 -41.27 -14.66
CA PHE A 397 14.65 -40.56 -13.59
C PHE A 397 15.43 -41.57 -12.74
N GLN A 398 16.51 -42.13 -13.32
CA GLN A 398 17.57 -42.76 -12.53
C GLN A 398 18.94 -42.36 -13.11
N ALA A 399 19.74 -41.76 -12.23
CA ALA A 399 21.20 -41.59 -12.18
C ALA A 399 21.50 -40.12 -11.81
N GLY A 400 22.03 -39.78 -10.64
CA GLY A 400 22.90 -40.56 -9.76
C GLY A 400 24.21 -39.83 -9.65
N TYR A 401 24.41 -39.17 -8.51
CA TYR A 401 25.74 -38.79 -8.01
C TYR A 401 26.63 -40.04 -7.96
N VAL A 402 27.93 -39.90 -8.30
CA VAL A 402 29.12 -40.46 -7.61
C VAL A 402 30.32 -40.49 -8.57
N GLY A 403 31.45 -39.93 -8.10
CA GLY A 403 32.76 -40.58 -8.19
C GLY A 403 33.69 -40.24 -9.36
N ASP A 404 34.75 -39.49 -9.06
CA ASP A 404 35.93 -39.27 -9.89
C ASP A 404 36.69 -40.55 -10.29
N SER A 405 37.06 -40.61 -11.58
CA SER A 405 38.35 -41.04 -12.17
C SER A 405 38.85 -42.50 -12.05
N PRO A 406 39.82 -42.94 -12.89
CA PRO A 406 40.10 -42.59 -14.30
C PRO A 406 40.31 -43.85 -15.18
N ASP A 407 40.22 -43.70 -16.50
CA ASP A 407 41.22 -44.17 -17.49
C ASP A 407 40.61 -44.42 -18.88
N GLY A 408 41.29 -43.88 -19.89
CA GLY A 408 41.59 -44.62 -21.12
C GLY A 408 40.62 -44.45 -22.31
N GLY A 409 41.08 -43.69 -23.31
CA GLY A 409 41.18 -44.24 -24.67
C GLY A 409 40.11 -43.85 -25.68
N ASP A 410 40.46 -42.86 -26.50
CA ASP A 410 40.44 -42.86 -27.97
C ASP A 410 39.20 -43.24 -28.80
N GLY A 411 38.98 -42.41 -29.83
CA GLY A 411 38.46 -42.84 -31.13
C GLY A 411 37.03 -42.38 -31.44
N ALA A 412 36.83 -41.16 -31.92
CA ALA A 412 36.91 -40.76 -33.33
C ALA A 412 35.68 -41.11 -34.20
N ASN A 413 35.19 -40.04 -34.84
CA ASN A 413 34.57 -39.93 -36.18
C ASN A 413 33.06 -40.10 -36.39
N GLY A 414 32.53 -39.08 -37.09
CA GLY A 414 31.56 -39.25 -38.19
C GLY A 414 30.22 -38.54 -37.98
N THR A 415 30.15 -37.22 -38.02
CA THR A 415 29.80 -36.35 -39.17
C THR A 415 28.40 -36.52 -39.81
N ARG A 416 27.85 -35.33 -40.14
CA ARG A 416 26.73 -34.99 -41.06
C ARG A 416 25.33 -34.94 -40.44
N SER A 417 24.78 -33.75 -40.17
CA SER A 417 24.33 -32.67 -41.10
C SER A 417 22.84 -32.80 -41.42
N SER A 418 22.02 -31.93 -40.82
CA SER A 418 21.04 -31.08 -41.53
C SER A 418 20.20 -30.28 -40.54
N ASP A 419 20.48 -28.98 -40.46
CA ASP A 419 19.50 -27.91 -40.18
C ASP A 419 18.84 -27.55 -41.55
N PRO A 420 17.70 -26.82 -41.70
CA PRO A 420 17.11 -25.88 -40.74
C PRO A 420 15.57 -25.78 -40.68
N ARG A 421 15.05 -25.27 -39.55
CA ARG A 421 14.10 -24.12 -39.47
C ARG A 421 13.43 -23.95 -38.09
N ARG A 422 13.79 -22.84 -37.43
CA ARG A 422 12.99 -21.90 -36.59
C ARG A 422 11.76 -22.44 -35.82
N CYS A 423 11.84 -22.38 -34.49
CA CYS A 423 10.83 -21.66 -33.69
C CYS A 423 11.47 -21.13 -32.39
N THR A 424 11.52 -19.81 -32.28
CA THR A 424 11.98 -19.03 -31.13
C THR A 424 10.82 -18.79 -30.18
N SER A 425 10.91 -19.26 -28.93
CA SER A 425 10.43 -18.57 -27.70
C SER A 425 10.40 -19.52 -26.49
N CYS A 426 11.55 -19.70 -25.83
CA CYS A 426 11.57 -20.02 -24.41
C CYS A 426 12.91 -19.57 -23.85
N GLY A 427 12.91 -18.43 -23.14
CA GLY A 427 14.10 -17.78 -22.61
C GLY A 427 13.97 -17.51 -21.12
N LEU A 428 13.69 -18.54 -20.32
CA LEU A 428 13.97 -18.52 -18.89
C LEU A 428 15.22 -19.38 -18.66
N ARG A 429 16.37 -18.74 -18.43
CA ARG A 429 17.52 -19.41 -17.79
C ARG A 429 18.01 -18.58 -16.60
N ARG A 430 17.81 -19.19 -15.44
CA ARG A 430 18.62 -19.17 -14.21
C ARG A 430 19.84 -18.24 -14.24
N LEU A 431 19.88 -17.33 -13.27
CA LEU A 431 21.10 -17.07 -12.50
C LEU A 431 20.73 -17.06 -11.02
N LEU A 432 21.07 -18.14 -10.32
CA LEU A 432 21.14 -18.22 -8.87
C LEU A 432 22.62 -18.27 -8.50
N LEU A 433 22.94 -17.64 -7.36
CA LEU A 433 24.18 -17.69 -6.60
C LEU A 433 25.29 -16.72 -7.01
N ARG A 434 25.34 -15.58 -6.31
CA ARG A 434 26.46 -15.17 -5.43
C ARG A 434 26.14 -13.79 -4.88
N ASN A 435 26.05 -13.66 -3.55
CA ASN A 435 26.66 -12.56 -2.81
C ASN A 435 26.46 -12.77 -1.31
N ASP A 436 27.58 -13.06 -0.66
CA ASP A 436 27.80 -13.12 0.77
C ASP A 436 28.76 -11.96 1.08
N PRO A 437 28.36 -10.89 1.80
CA PRO A 437 29.26 -9.79 2.09
C PRO A 437 29.63 -9.75 3.58
N LEU A 438 30.47 -10.69 4.02
CA LEU A 438 31.23 -10.56 5.27
C LEU A 438 32.67 -11.01 5.06
N ARG A 439 33.55 -10.06 4.72
CA ARG A 439 34.97 -9.94 5.10
C ARG A 439 35.76 -9.20 4.01
N ARG A 440 36.21 -7.98 4.35
CA ARG A 440 37.59 -7.46 4.19
C ARG A 440 37.57 -5.95 3.96
N ALA A 441 37.82 -5.20 5.02
CA ALA A 441 38.47 -3.90 4.95
C ALA A 441 39.29 -3.71 6.23
N LYS A 442 40.48 -4.31 6.24
CA LYS A 442 41.60 -3.88 7.09
C LYS A 442 42.85 -3.89 6.23
N HIS A 443 43.54 -2.76 6.30
CA HIS A 443 44.89 -2.43 5.82
C HIS A 443 45.08 -1.75 4.45
N ARG A 444 45.79 -0.61 4.58
CA ARG A 444 46.56 0.23 3.65
C ARG A 444 45.79 1.39 3.01
N ASP A 445 46.27 2.63 3.01
CA ASP A 445 47.47 3.29 3.56
C ASP A 445 47.23 4.81 3.52
N GLN A 446 47.98 5.54 4.37
CA GLN A 446 48.19 7.01 4.47
C GLN A 446 47.15 7.87 5.20
#